data_AF-A0A392TU58-F1
#
_entry.id   AF-A0A392TU58-F1
#
_cell.length_a   1.000
_cell.length_b   1.000
_cell.length_c   1.000
_cell.angle_alpha   90.00
_cell.angle_beta   90.00
_cell.angle_gamma   90.00
#
_symmetry.space_group_name_H-M   'P 1'
#
loop_
_entity.id
_entity.type
_entity.pdbx_description
1 polymer ?
#
loop_
_entity_poly.entity_id
_entity_poly.type
_entity_poly.pdbx_seq_one_letter_code
_entity_poly.pdbx_strand_id
1 'polypeptide(L)'
;QKKTKTDEKPNQGKGVQCHECEGYGHIRTECATYLKKQKKGSTVTWSDEDESEEEVEYEVANSITSLTGICMSDVESCDEEVAYDE
;
A
#
# COMPACT_ATOMS: atom_id res chain seq x y z
N GLN A 1 15.21 20.23 24.61
CA GLN A 1 14.09 21.03 25.16
C GLN A 1 12.94 21.02 24.17
N LYS A 2 11.75 20.72 24.70
CA LYS A 2 10.44 20.51 24.08
C LYS A 2 10.04 21.65 23.13
N LYS A 3 9.68 21.37 21.88
CA LYS A 3 8.94 22.35 21.06
C LYS A 3 7.45 22.12 21.27
N THR A 4 6.92 23.04 22.04
CA THR A 4 5.53 23.47 22.24
C THR A 4 4.51 22.87 21.30
N LYS A 5 3.53 22.19 21.91
CA LYS A 5 2.19 21.96 21.37
C LYS A 5 1.66 23.30 20.89
N THR A 6 1.54 23.48 19.57
CA THR A 6 0.77 24.60 19.03
C THR A 6 -0.69 24.25 19.22
N ASP A 7 -1.25 24.81 20.29
CA ASP A 7 -2.66 25.02 20.59
C ASP A 7 -3.56 24.93 19.34
N GLU A 8 -4.09 23.73 19.08
CA GLU A 8 -5.16 23.53 18.11
C GLU A 8 -6.45 24.10 18.73
N LYS A 9 -6.59 25.43 18.64
CA LYS A 9 -7.90 26.05 18.83
C LYS A 9 -8.83 25.44 17.78
N PRO A 10 -9.88 24.70 18.18
CA PRO A 10 -10.83 24.22 17.22
C PRO A 10 -11.43 25.45 16.58
N ASN A 11 -11.23 25.55 15.28
CA ASN A 11 -11.62 26.68 14.50
C ASN A 11 -13.14 26.61 14.24
N GLN A 12 -13.91 26.69 15.34
CA GLN A 12 -15.31 26.24 15.44
C GLN A 12 -16.28 27.02 14.54
N GLY A 13 -15.84 28.14 13.95
CA GLY A 13 -16.65 28.97 13.06
C GLY A 13 -16.16 29.09 11.61
N LYS A 14 -14.99 28.53 11.26
CA LYS A 14 -14.38 28.78 9.93
C LYS A 14 -14.48 27.57 8.98
N GLY A 15 -15.15 26.48 9.37
CA GLY A 15 -15.21 25.24 8.58
C GLY A 15 -13.90 24.46 8.59
N VAL A 16 -13.80 23.41 7.78
CA VAL A 16 -12.59 22.58 7.69
C VAL A 16 -11.43 23.38 7.10
N GLN A 17 -10.24 23.28 7.70
CA GLN A 17 -9.02 23.89 7.19
C GLN A 17 -8.25 22.87 6.35
N CYS A 18 -7.83 23.27 5.15
CA CYS A 18 -6.95 22.48 4.31
C CYS A 18 -5.48 22.69 4.74
N HIS A 19 -4.78 21.62 5.11
CA HIS A 19 -3.37 21.71 5.53
C HIS A 19 -2.38 22.02 4.38
N GLU A 20 -2.79 21.84 3.12
CA GLU A 20 -1.89 22.05 1.97
C GLU A 20 -1.80 23.53 1.56
N CYS A 21 -2.86 24.30 1.78
CA CYS A 21 -2.92 25.71 1.40
C CYS A 21 -3.36 26.64 2.55
N GLU A 22 -3.61 26.07 3.74
CA GLU A 22 -4.11 26.76 4.93
C GLU A 22 -5.47 27.47 4.76
N GLY A 23 -6.13 27.29 3.61
CA GLY A 23 -7.47 27.81 3.31
C GLY A 23 -8.58 27.01 3.99
N TYR A 24 -9.77 27.60 4.06
CA TYR A 24 -10.93 27.00 4.73
C TYR A 24 -12.02 26.59 3.73
N GLY A 25 -12.89 25.64 4.12
CA GLY A 25 -14.09 25.24 3.37
C GLY A 25 -13.90 24.08 2.39
N HIS A 26 -12.72 23.46 2.34
CA HIS A 26 -12.45 22.29 1.50
C HIS A 26 -11.45 21.36 2.18
N ILE A 27 -11.52 20.07 1.85
CA ILE A 27 -10.55 19.07 2.33
C ILE A 27 -9.36 18.94 1.37
N ARG A 28 -8.30 18.25 1.81
CA ARG A 28 -7.06 18.07 1.02
C ARG A 28 -7.31 17.54 -0.40
N THR A 29 -8.22 16.58 -0.55
CA THR A 29 -8.55 15.95 -1.85
C THR A 29 -9.24 16.91 -2.82
N GLU A 30 -9.87 17.98 -2.32
CA GLU A 30 -10.52 19.03 -3.12
C GLU A 30 -9.58 20.23 -3.37
N CYS A 31 -8.42 20.27 -2.70
CA CYS A 31 -7.49 21.39 -2.82
C CYS A 31 -6.80 21.40 -4.18
N ALA A 32 -6.99 22.48 -4.95
CA ALA A 32 -6.35 22.65 -6.25
C ALA A 32 -4.81 22.57 -6.17
N THR A 33 -4.20 23.07 -5.09
CA THR A 33 -2.74 22.98 -4.86
C THR A 33 -2.29 21.54 -4.69
N TYR A 34 -3.03 20.77 -3.89
CA TYR A 34 -2.76 19.34 -3.68
C TYR A 34 -2.92 18.55 -4.98
N LEU A 35 -4.01 18.77 -5.72
CA LEU A 35 -4.27 18.09 -7.00
C LEU A 35 -3.18 18.39 -8.04
N LYS A 36 -2.72 19.64 -8.12
CA LYS A 36 -1.59 20.04 -8.97
C LYS A 36 -0.29 19.35 -8.56
N LYS A 37 -0.06 19.11 -7.28
CA LYS A 37 1.14 18.42 -6.76
C LYS A 37 1.06 16.91 -7.02
N GLN A 38 -0.10 16.28 -6.79
CA GLN A 38 -0.29 14.85 -7.05
C GLN A 38 -0.09 14.50 -8.52
N LYS A 39 -0.61 15.31 -9.45
CA LYS A 39 -0.41 15.09 -10.89
C LYS A 39 1.06 15.13 -11.31
N LYS A 40 1.94 15.74 -10.49
CA LYS A 40 3.39 15.82 -10.71
C LYS A 40 4.17 14.80 -9.89
N GLY A 41 3.54 14.18 -8.88
CA GLY A 41 4.17 13.36 -7.85
C GLY A 41 3.87 11.85 -7.93
N SER A 42 3.11 11.40 -8.93
CA SER A 42 2.87 9.97 -9.18
C SER A 42 3.83 9.37 -10.23
N THR A 43 5.05 9.89 -10.31
CA THR A 43 6.18 9.09 -10.80
C THR A 43 6.84 8.50 -9.56
N VAL A 44 6.37 7.31 -9.15
CA VAL A 44 7.22 6.42 -8.35
C VAL A 44 8.24 5.86 -9.33
N THR A 45 9.34 6.57 -9.56
CA THR A 45 10.55 5.92 -10.05
C THR A 45 11.11 5.16 -8.85
N TRP A 46 10.92 3.84 -8.84
CA TRP A 46 11.85 2.96 -8.13
C TRP A 46 13.20 3.18 -8.79
N SER A 47 14.06 4.00 -8.18
CA SER A 47 15.44 4.19 -8.63
C SER A 47 16.29 3.10 -8.00
N ASP A 48 16.68 2.14 -8.82
CA ASP A 48 17.74 1.16 -8.60
C ASP A 48 19.05 1.76 -9.13
N GLU A 49 20.06 1.99 -8.27
CA GLU A 49 21.47 2.16 -8.66
C GLU A 49 22.37 2.13 -7.40
N ASP A 50 23.10 1.03 -7.18
CA ASP A 50 24.41 1.05 -6.52
C ASP A 50 25.40 0.33 -7.44
N GLU A 51 26.25 1.13 -8.06
CA GLU A 51 27.37 0.76 -8.92
C GLU A 51 28.53 0.29 -8.04
N SER A 52 28.63 -1.01 -7.78
CA SER A 52 29.83 -1.61 -7.21
C SER A 52 30.63 -2.30 -8.32
N GLU A 53 31.67 -1.64 -8.78
CA GLU A 53 32.76 -2.24 -9.55
C GLU A 53 33.64 -3.09 -8.63
N GLU A 54 33.21 -4.32 -8.33
CA GLU A 54 34.08 -5.39 -7.89
C GLU A 54 33.94 -6.61 -8.81
N GLU A 55 34.97 -6.82 -9.61
CA GLU A 55 35.18 -7.96 -10.47
C GLU A 55 35.24 -9.26 -9.65
N VAL A 56 34.08 -9.92 -9.51
CA VAL A 56 33.99 -11.33 -9.14
C VAL A 56 33.14 -12.06 -10.17
N GLU A 57 33.85 -12.78 -11.04
CA GLU A 57 33.32 -13.83 -11.89
C GLU A 57 32.70 -14.91 -10.98
N TYR A 58 31.36 -14.95 -10.89
CA TYR A 58 30.64 -16.17 -10.54
C TYR A 58 29.41 -16.31 -11.42
N GLU A 59 29.33 -17.47 -12.04
CA GLU A 59 28.40 -17.89 -13.07
C GLU A 59 26.95 -17.46 -12.85
N VAL A 60 26.31 -17.08 -13.96
CA VAL A 60 24.87 -17.08 -14.14
C VAL A 60 24.32 -18.45 -13.71
N ALA A 61 23.65 -18.48 -12.57
CA ALA A 61 22.64 -19.48 -12.29
C ALA A 61 21.38 -18.76 -11.82
N ASN A 62 20.57 -18.37 -12.81
CA ASN A 62 19.19 -17.93 -12.71
C ASN A 62 18.37 -18.96 -11.91
N SER A 63 18.40 -18.88 -10.58
CA SER A 63 17.71 -19.82 -9.69
C SER A 63 16.25 -19.38 -9.53
N ILE A 64 15.42 -19.74 -10.51
CA ILE A 64 13.97 -19.64 -10.38
C ILE A 64 13.51 -20.75 -9.43
N THR A 65 13.25 -20.41 -8.18
CA THR A 65 12.59 -21.30 -7.24
C THR A 65 11.07 -21.16 -7.39
N SER A 66 10.42 -22.15 -7.98
CA SER A 66 8.95 -22.23 -8.04
C SER A 66 8.37 -22.75 -6.72
N LEU A 67 7.36 -22.06 -6.20
CA LEU A 67 6.60 -22.50 -5.03
C LEU A 67 5.57 -23.54 -5.48
N THR A 68 5.77 -24.80 -5.11
CA THR A 68 4.82 -25.88 -5.40
C THR A 68 3.96 -26.13 -4.15
N GLY A 69 2.67 -25.79 -4.22
CA GLY A 69 1.71 -26.08 -3.15
C GLY A 69 1.14 -27.49 -3.31
N ILE A 70 1.31 -28.35 -2.32
CA ILE A 70 0.69 -29.68 -2.28
C ILE A 70 -0.71 -29.51 -1.67
N CYS A 71 -1.76 -29.65 -2.49
CA CYS A 71 -3.13 -29.74 -2.02
C CYS A 71 -3.46 -31.20 -1.66
N MET A 72 -3.44 -31.54 -0.38
CA MET A 72 -4.09 -32.74 0.13
C MET A 72 -5.55 -32.37 0.40
N SER A 73 -6.40 -32.41 -0.63
CA SER A 73 -7.83 -32.50 -0.38
C SER A 73 -8.15 -33.96 -0.13
N ASP A 74 -8.42 -34.32 1.12
CA ASP A 74 -9.04 -35.58 1.46
C ASP A 74 -10.27 -35.76 0.57
N VAL A 75 -10.20 -36.76 -0.31
CA VAL A 75 -11.38 -37.31 -0.96
C VAL A 75 -12.11 -38.13 0.10
N GLU A 76 -12.79 -37.44 1.01
CA GLU A 76 -13.78 -38.10 1.86
C GLU A 76 -15.01 -38.35 0.98
N SER A 77 -14.98 -39.50 0.32
CA SER A 77 -16.12 -40.16 -0.30
C SER A 77 -17.16 -40.44 0.78
N CYS A 78 -17.99 -39.47 1.12
CA CYS A 78 -19.23 -39.72 1.87
C CYS A 78 -20.27 -40.31 0.92
N ASP A 79 -20.15 -41.61 0.72
CA ASP A 79 -21.25 -42.48 0.33
C ASP A 79 -22.10 -42.71 1.60
N GLU A 80 -23.24 -42.03 1.70
CA GLU A 80 -24.29 -42.40 2.66
C GLU A 80 -25.66 -42.25 1.98
N GLU A 81 -26.02 -43.27 1.21
CA GLU A 81 -27.39 -43.52 0.77
C GLU A 81 -28.21 -44.01 1.98
N VAL A 82 -29.01 -43.15 2.61
CA VAL A 82 -30.03 -43.59 3.58
C VAL A 82 -31.42 -43.52 2.94
N ALA A 83 -32.06 -44.69 2.85
CA ALA A 83 -33.36 -44.93 2.26
C ALA A 83 -34.48 -44.14 2.96
N TYR A 84 -35.38 -43.57 2.16
CA TYR A 84 -36.63 -42.98 2.63
C TYR A 84 -37.64 -44.12 2.86
N ASP A 85 -38.18 -44.19 4.08
CA ASP A 85 -39.27 -45.09 4.49
C ASP A 85 -40.60 -44.53 3.96
N GLU A 86 -41.37 -45.33 3.20
CA GLU A 86 -42.79 -45.13 2.90
C GLU A 86 -43.60 -46.38 3.28
#